data_AF-A0A8T0Q9J2-F1
#
_entry.id   AF-A0A8T0Q9J2-F1
#
_cell.length_a   1.000
_cell.length_b   1.000
_cell.length_c   1.000
_cell.angle_alpha   90.00
_cell.angle_beta   90.00
_cell.angle_gamma   90.00
#
_symmetry.space_group_name_H-M   'P 1'
#
loop_
_entity.id
_entity.type
_entity.pdbx_description
1 polymer ?
#
loop_
_entity_poly.entity_id
_entity_poly.type
_entity_poly.pdbx_seq_one_letter_code
_entity_poly.pdbx_strand_id
1 'polypeptide(L)'
;MEEMTLSKRGKHDAEGTGVLPRAEIVRDEHPLSLGKTSVWNQYFQESEIIEQIDRDVKRTHPEMQFFNGDTSDSLSNQESLKRILTIFAKLNPGIRYVQGMNEVLAPLFYVFKNDSDEHHAASAGADAFFCFVELLSGFRDNFCKQLDNSVVGIRSTITRLSQLLKRHDEELWRHLEVVTKVNPQFYAFRWITLLLTQEFKFSDCLHLWDTLLGDLEGPQATLLRICCAMLILVRRRLLAGDFTANLKLLQSYPPTNIDHLLHIANKLRGPLPY
;
A
#
# COMPACT_ATOMS: atom_id res chain seq x y z
N MET A 1 -44.80 4.46 -4.17
CA MET A 1 -45.79 5.53 -4.00
C MET A 1 -45.06 6.66 -3.32
N GLU A 2 -44.42 7.52 -4.11
CA GLU A 2 -43.99 8.86 -3.74
C GLU A 2 -43.74 9.60 -5.06
N GLU A 3 -44.54 10.63 -5.28
CA GLU A 3 -44.79 11.26 -6.56
C GLU A 3 -43.65 12.20 -6.98
N MET A 4 -43.27 12.09 -8.24
CA MET A 4 -42.44 13.03 -8.95
C MET A 4 -43.23 14.34 -9.14
N THR A 5 -42.96 15.33 -8.31
CA THR A 5 -43.59 16.66 -8.40
C THR A 5 -42.96 17.44 -9.56
N LEU A 6 -43.61 17.37 -10.73
CA LEU A 6 -43.38 18.32 -11.83
C LEU A 6 -43.81 19.73 -11.40
N SER A 7 -42.83 20.58 -11.13
CA SER A 7 -43.06 22.01 -10.91
C SER A 7 -43.49 22.68 -12.22
N LYS A 8 -44.68 23.30 -12.19
CA LYS A 8 -45.28 24.07 -13.28
C LYS A 8 -44.35 25.21 -13.71
N ARG A 9 -43.76 25.11 -14.92
CA ARG A 9 -43.15 26.27 -15.58
C ARG A 9 -44.22 27.10 -16.27
N GLY A 10 -44.29 28.37 -15.89
CA GLY A 10 -45.22 29.36 -16.42
C GLY A 10 -45.05 29.59 -17.92
N LYS A 11 -46.16 29.94 -18.57
CA LYS A 11 -46.20 30.51 -19.91
C LYS A 11 -45.35 31.78 -19.92
N HIS A 12 -44.34 31.82 -20.78
CA HIS A 12 -43.80 33.08 -21.29
C HIS A 12 -43.71 32.98 -22.80
N ASP A 13 -44.46 33.86 -23.46
CA ASP A 13 -44.36 34.16 -24.88
C ASP A 13 -42.95 34.68 -25.19
N ALA A 14 -42.31 34.11 -26.22
CA ALA A 14 -41.17 34.74 -26.88
C ALA A 14 -41.06 34.20 -28.31
N GLU A 15 -41.45 35.05 -29.26
CA GLU A 15 -41.06 34.98 -30.66
C GLU A 15 -39.53 35.03 -30.79
N GLY A 16 -38.99 34.27 -31.75
CA GLY A 16 -37.70 34.60 -32.37
C GLY A 16 -36.45 33.99 -31.75
N THR A 17 -35.76 33.20 -32.58
CA THR A 17 -34.42 32.59 -32.46
C THR A 17 -34.38 31.19 -31.83
N GLY A 18 -34.15 30.19 -32.68
CA GLY A 18 -34.05 28.77 -32.35
C GLY A 18 -32.76 28.41 -31.59
N VAL A 19 -32.44 29.13 -30.52
CA VAL A 19 -31.35 28.80 -29.61
C VAL A 19 -31.97 28.14 -28.39
N LEU A 20 -31.61 26.88 -28.14
CA LEU A 20 -32.00 26.21 -26.90
C LEU A 20 -31.55 27.08 -25.71
N PRO A 21 -32.40 27.30 -24.68
CA PRO A 21 -32.00 28.06 -23.51
C PRO A 21 -30.77 27.41 -22.89
N ARG A 22 -29.67 28.16 -22.76
CA ARG A 22 -28.51 27.68 -21.98
C ARG A 22 -28.98 27.49 -20.55
N ALA A 23 -28.85 26.28 -20.01
CA ALA A 23 -29.02 26.06 -18.59
C ALA A 23 -28.00 26.93 -17.85
N GLU A 24 -28.47 27.74 -16.89
CA GLU A 24 -27.56 28.46 -16.00
C GLU A 24 -26.77 27.43 -15.20
N ILE A 25 -25.45 27.39 -15.41
CA ILE A 25 -24.56 26.56 -14.61
C ILE A 25 -24.58 27.17 -13.20
N VAL A 26 -25.16 26.46 -12.24
CA VAL A 26 -25.10 26.83 -10.83
C VAL A 26 -23.62 26.96 -10.46
N ARG A 27 -23.20 28.06 -9.81
CA ARG A 27 -21.78 28.37 -9.56
C ARG A 27 -20.98 27.20 -8.96
N ASP A 28 -21.62 26.33 -8.19
CA ASP A 28 -20.99 25.16 -7.57
C ASP A 28 -20.80 23.95 -8.50
N GLU A 29 -21.47 23.91 -9.65
CA GLU A 29 -21.33 22.87 -10.70
C GLU A 29 -20.41 23.29 -11.85
N HIS A 30 -19.68 24.39 -11.69
CA HIS A 30 -18.71 24.84 -12.67
C HIS A 30 -17.44 23.95 -12.65
N PRO A 31 -16.80 23.63 -13.79
CA PRO A 31 -15.54 22.87 -13.84
C PRO A 31 -14.38 23.47 -13.05
N LEU A 32 -14.40 24.79 -12.86
CA LEU A 32 -13.42 25.52 -12.03
C LEU A 32 -13.92 25.78 -10.60
N SER A 33 -15.03 25.16 -10.18
CA SER A 33 -15.56 25.32 -8.84
C SER A 33 -14.58 24.75 -7.81
N LEU A 34 -14.20 25.59 -6.84
CA LEU A 34 -13.39 25.20 -5.69
C LEU A 34 -14.25 24.54 -4.59
N GLY A 35 -15.56 24.41 -4.81
CA GLY A 35 -16.48 23.78 -3.88
C GLY A 35 -16.16 22.29 -3.70
N LYS A 36 -15.94 21.86 -2.44
CA LYS A 36 -15.60 20.46 -2.09
C LYS A 36 -16.70 19.45 -2.48
N THR A 37 -17.93 19.93 -2.68
CA THR A 37 -19.10 19.13 -3.08
C THR A 37 -19.38 19.17 -4.58
N SER A 38 -18.59 19.91 -5.36
CA SER A 38 -18.75 19.98 -6.81
C SER A 38 -18.46 18.64 -7.45
N VAL A 39 -19.31 18.21 -8.38
CA VAL A 39 -19.11 17.00 -9.20
C VAL A 39 -17.77 17.05 -9.93
N TRP A 40 -17.35 18.25 -10.37
CA TRP A 40 -16.07 18.44 -11.04
C TRP A 40 -14.88 18.29 -10.10
N ASN A 41 -14.98 18.81 -8.88
CA ASN A 41 -13.92 18.65 -7.89
C ASN A 41 -13.69 17.16 -7.55
N GLN A 42 -14.79 16.41 -7.38
CA GLN A 42 -14.74 14.96 -7.19
C GLN A 42 -14.15 14.26 -8.42
N TYR A 43 -14.59 14.62 -9.63
CA TYR A 43 -14.07 14.08 -10.89
C TYR A 43 -12.55 14.30 -11.05
N PHE A 44 -12.05 15.50 -10.77
CA PHE A 44 -10.61 15.79 -10.88
C PHE A 44 -9.79 15.04 -9.82
N GLN A 45 -10.28 14.94 -8.58
CA GLN A 45 -9.62 14.13 -7.56
C GLN A 45 -9.58 12.64 -7.94
N GLU A 46 -10.68 12.10 -8.49
CA GLU A 46 -10.72 10.72 -8.96
C GLU A 46 -9.78 10.49 -10.14
N SER A 47 -9.74 11.43 -11.09
CA SER A 47 -8.87 11.37 -12.26
C SER A 47 -7.40 11.34 -11.83
N GLU A 48 -7.01 12.21 -10.88
CA GLU A 48 -5.64 12.25 -10.35
C GLU A 48 -5.24 10.92 -9.68
N ILE A 49 -6.14 10.30 -8.92
CA ILE A 49 -5.91 8.99 -8.29
C ILE A 49 -5.75 7.90 -9.36
N ILE A 50 -6.63 7.87 -10.38
CA ILE A 50 -6.57 6.88 -11.46
C ILE A 50 -5.27 7.03 -12.26
N GLU A 51 -4.85 8.25 -12.56
CA GLU A 51 -3.57 8.51 -13.23
C GLU A 51 -2.37 8.09 -12.38
N GLN A 52 -2.44 8.30 -11.06
CA GLN A 52 -1.41 7.83 -10.14
C GLN A 52 -1.31 6.29 -10.14
N ILE A 53 -2.46 5.61 -10.05
CA ILE A 53 -2.54 4.14 -10.14
C ILE A 53 -1.95 3.66 -11.48
N ASP A 54 -2.32 4.28 -12.59
CA ASP A 54 -1.84 3.91 -13.93
C ASP A 54 -0.31 3.99 -14.03
N ARG A 55 0.28 5.08 -13.53
CA ARG A 55 1.75 5.25 -13.49
C ARG A 55 2.42 4.20 -12.61
N ASP A 56 1.84 3.87 -11.46
CA ASP A 56 2.41 2.91 -10.52
C ASP A 56 2.31 1.46 -11.02
N VAL A 57 1.18 1.09 -11.62
CA VAL A 57 0.99 -0.23 -12.25
C VAL A 57 2.00 -0.44 -13.38
N LYS A 58 2.22 0.56 -14.24
CA LYS A 58 3.20 0.49 -15.35
C LYS A 58 4.65 0.31 -14.90
N ARG A 59 4.98 0.61 -13.65
CA ARG A 59 6.33 0.44 -13.08
C ARG A 59 6.41 -0.67 -12.02
N THR A 60 5.35 -1.46 -11.84
CA THR A 60 5.30 -2.56 -10.87
C THR A 60 6.16 -3.72 -11.38
N HIS A 61 7.13 -4.17 -10.58
CA HIS A 61 8.06 -5.26 -10.89
C HIS A 61 8.55 -5.26 -12.35
N PRO A 62 9.28 -4.22 -12.79
CA PRO A 62 9.64 -4.01 -14.20
C PRO A 62 10.50 -5.15 -14.79
N GLU A 63 11.18 -5.92 -13.95
CA GLU A 63 11.96 -7.09 -14.33
C GLU A 63 11.11 -8.33 -14.67
N MET A 64 9.82 -8.34 -14.32
CA MET A 64 8.93 -9.48 -14.50
C MET A 64 8.06 -9.31 -15.74
N GLN A 65 8.20 -10.21 -16.72
CA GLN A 65 7.35 -10.23 -17.92
C GLN A 65 5.85 -10.36 -17.61
N PHE A 66 5.50 -10.96 -16.47
CA PHE A 66 4.12 -11.07 -16.01
C PHE A 66 3.45 -9.70 -15.78
N PHE A 67 4.21 -8.71 -15.32
CA PHE A 67 3.73 -7.35 -15.02
C PHE A 67 4.14 -6.31 -16.07
N ASN A 68 5.29 -6.48 -16.73
CA ASN A 68 5.88 -5.48 -17.62
C ASN A 68 6.24 -6.01 -19.02
N GLY A 69 5.68 -7.15 -19.44
CA GLY A 69 5.84 -7.64 -20.80
C GLY A 69 4.93 -6.96 -21.82
N ASP A 70 5.29 -7.05 -23.11
CA ASP A 70 4.50 -6.53 -24.24
C ASP A 70 3.42 -7.52 -24.74
N THR A 71 3.20 -8.61 -24.01
CA THR A 71 2.20 -9.63 -24.36
C THR A 71 0.78 -9.18 -24.01
N SER A 72 -0.22 -9.75 -24.68
CA SER A 72 -1.65 -9.52 -24.34
C SER A 72 -1.95 -9.85 -22.87
N ASP A 73 -1.30 -10.88 -22.34
CA ASP A 73 -1.55 -11.37 -20.99
C ASP A 73 -0.98 -10.41 -19.94
N SER A 74 0.24 -9.90 -20.16
CA SER A 74 0.84 -8.87 -19.31
C SER A 74 0.01 -7.58 -19.28
N LEU A 75 -0.48 -7.13 -20.44
CA LEU A 75 -1.38 -5.97 -20.52
C LEU A 75 -2.70 -6.23 -19.79
N SER A 76 -3.27 -7.44 -19.91
CA SER A 76 -4.47 -7.85 -19.17
C SER A 76 -4.25 -7.88 -17.65
N ASN A 77 -3.06 -8.31 -17.21
CA ASN A 77 -2.65 -8.31 -15.81
C ASN A 77 -2.54 -6.88 -15.27
N GLN A 78 -1.91 -5.97 -16.00
CA GLN A 78 -1.83 -4.54 -15.63
C GLN A 78 -3.23 -3.92 -15.50
N GLU A 79 -4.12 -4.16 -16.47
CA GLU A 79 -5.49 -3.66 -16.40
C GLU A 79 -6.27 -4.25 -15.22
N SER A 80 -6.01 -5.51 -14.86
CA SER A 80 -6.61 -6.13 -13.67
C SER A 80 -6.13 -5.48 -12.38
N LEU A 81 -4.82 -5.27 -12.22
CA LEU A 81 -4.25 -4.54 -11.06
C LEU A 81 -4.84 -3.12 -10.95
N LYS A 82 -4.86 -2.38 -12.06
CA LYS A 82 -5.43 -1.03 -12.12
C LYS A 82 -6.90 -1.01 -11.71
N ARG A 83 -7.70 -1.97 -12.18
CA ARG A 83 -9.12 -2.10 -11.83
C ARG A 83 -9.29 -2.36 -10.34
N ILE A 84 -8.55 -3.31 -9.77
CA ILE A 84 -8.61 -3.66 -8.35
C ILE A 84 -8.28 -2.45 -7.48
N LEU A 85 -7.16 -1.76 -7.75
CA LEU A 85 -6.73 -0.58 -7.00
C LEU A 85 -7.71 0.59 -7.13
N THR A 86 -8.29 0.77 -8.32
CA THR A 86 -9.31 1.81 -8.54
C THR A 86 -10.58 1.53 -7.74
N ILE A 87 -11.07 0.29 -7.75
CA ILE A 87 -12.24 -0.13 -6.96
C ILE A 87 -11.95 0.05 -5.47
N PHE A 88 -10.77 -0.39 -5.00
CA PHE A 88 -10.36 -0.20 -3.60
C PHE A 88 -10.38 1.27 -3.19
N ALA A 89 -9.77 2.15 -4.00
CA ALA A 89 -9.71 3.58 -3.70
C ALA A 89 -11.09 4.23 -3.63
N LYS A 90 -12.03 3.81 -4.49
CA LYS A 90 -13.42 4.28 -4.48
C LYS A 90 -14.21 3.80 -3.27
N LEU A 91 -14.02 2.53 -2.88
CA LEU A 91 -14.73 1.94 -1.74
C LEU A 91 -14.17 2.39 -0.38
N ASN A 92 -12.94 2.90 -0.33
CA ASN A 92 -12.25 3.30 0.90
C ASN A 92 -11.88 4.79 0.89
N PRO A 93 -12.84 5.73 0.87
CA PRO A 93 -12.57 7.17 0.67
C PRO A 93 -11.71 7.82 1.77
N GLY A 94 -11.60 7.19 2.95
CA GLY A 94 -10.75 7.65 4.05
C GLY A 94 -9.27 7.28 3.94
N ILE A 95 -8.94 6.26 3.14
CA ILE A 95 -7.54 5.85 2.86
C ILE A 95 -7.18 6.24 1.42
N ARG A 96 -8.07 5.93 0.48
CA ARG A 96 -7.87 6.00 -0.97
C ARG A 96 -6.65 5.17 -1.40
N TYR A 97 -6.17 5.40 -2.61
CA TYR A 97 -4.90 4.82 -3.07
C TYR A 97 -3.72 5.55 -2.43
N VAL A 98 -2.74 4.79 -1.94
CA VAL A 98 -1.44 5.30 -1.49
C VAL A 98 -0.36 4.62 -2.32
N GLN A 99 0.60 5.42 -2.81
CA GLN A 99 1.73 4.90 -3.61
C GLN A 99 2.42 3.75 -2.88
N GLY A 100 2.60 2.63 -3.58
CA GLY A 100 3.16 1.39 -3.03
C GLY A 100 2.11 0.29 -2.79
N MET A 101 0.82 0.62 -2.74
CA MET A 101 -0.24 -0.38 -2.70
C MET A 101 -0.23 -1.33 -3.90
N ASN A 102 0.25 -0.86 -5.07
CA ASN A 102 0.49 -1.69 -6.25
C ASN A 102 1.48 -2.84 -5.96
N GLU A 103 2.53 -2.59 -5.17
CA GLU A 103 3.54 -3.59 -4.80
C GLU A 103 2.98 -4.60 -3.79
N VAL A 104 2.03 -4.20 -2.95
CA VAL A 104 1.35 -5.09 -2.00
C VAL A 104 0.31 -5.97 -2.71
N LEU A 105 -0.39 -5.42 -3.71
CA LEU A 105 -1.35 -6.20 -4.49
C LEU A 105 -0.68 -7.23 -5.41
N ALA A 106 0.49 -6.89 -5.96
CA ALA A 106 1.16 -7.70 -6.99
C ALA A 106 1.42 -9.17 -6.57
N PRO A 107 1.96 -9.49 -5.38
CA PRO A 107 2.13 -10.87 -4.92
C PRO A 107 0.83 -11.66 -4.87
N LEU A 108 -0.25 -11.07 -4.33
CA LEU A 108 -1.56 -11.72 -4.25
C LEU A 108 -2.10 -12.05 -5.63
N PHE A 109 -2.11 -11.06 -6.52
CA PHE A 109 -2.63 -11.24 -7.86
C PHE A 109 -1.81 -12.25 -8.66
N TYR A 110 -0.48 -12.22 -8.54
CA TYR A 110 0.40 -13.18 -9.19
C TYR A 110 0.10 -14.62 -8.78
N VAL A 111 -0.07 -14.87 -7.48
CA VAL A 111 -0.35 -16.22 -6.96
C VAL A 111 -1.70 -16.72 -7.49
N PHE A 112 -2.76 -15.92 -7.37
CA PHE A 112 -4.08 -16.34 -7.86
C PHE A 112 -4.15 -16.51 -9.38
N LYS A 113 -3.46 -15.64 -10.14
CA LYS A 113 -3.50 -15.69 -11.60
C LYS A 113 -2.72 -16.89 -12.17
N ASN A 114 -1.74 -17.40 -11.44
CA ASN A 114 -0.96 -18.57 -11.81
C ASN A 114 -1.45 -19.85 -11.11
N ASP A 115 -2.70 -19.87 -10.62
CA ASP A 115 -3.31 -21.10 -10.11
C ASP A 115 -3.34 -22.17 -11.23
N SER A 116 -3.07 -23.42 -10.85
CA SER A 116 -3.15 -24.58 -11.76
C SER A 116 -4.56 -24.86 -12.25
N ASP A 117 -5.58 -24.44 -11.50
CA ASP A 117 -6.99 -24.53 -11.89
C ASP A 117 -7.40 -23.27 -12.67
N GLU A 118 -7.77 -23.44 -13.93
CA GLU A 118 -8.17 -22.34 -14.82
C GLU A 118 -9.41 -21.58 -14.32
N HIS A 119 -10.33 -22.24 -13.60
CA HIS A 119 -11.51 -21.58 -13.03
C HIS A 119 -11.13 -20.67 -11.87
N HIS A 120 -10.18 -21.09 -11.04
CA HIS A 120 -9.63 -20.24 -9.98
C HIS A 120 -8.83 -19.08 -10.58
N ALA A 121 -7.97 -19.35 -11.56
CA ALA A 121 -7.18 -18.31 -12.25
C ALA A 121 -8.06 -17.28 -12.98
N ALA A 122 -9.25 -17.66 -13.44
CA ALA A 122 -10.25 -16.75 -14.01
C ALA A 122 -10.87 -15.81 -12.95
N SER A 123 -10.95 -16.26 -11.70
CA SER A 123 -11.49 -15.50 -10.56
C SER A 123 -10.43 -14.66 -9.82
N ALA A 124 -9.15 -14.79 -10.22
CA ALA A 124 -8.00 -14.16 -9.58
C ALA A 124 -8.17 -12.66 -9.28
N GLY A 125 -8.86 -11.91 -10.13
CA GLY A 125 -9.09 -10.49 -9.90
C GLY A 125 -10.00 -10.20 -8.69
N ALA A 126 -11.01 -11.02 -8.46
CA ALA A 126 -11.91 -10.90 -7.31
C ALA A 126 -11.22 -11.40 -6.03
N ASP A 127 -10.55 -12.55 -6.10
CA ASP A 127 -9.84 -13.14 -4.97
C ASP A 127 -8.72 -12.22 -4.47
N ALA A 128 -7.91 -11.70 -5.41
CA ALA A 128 -6.88 -10.71 -5.10
C ALA A 128 -7.47 -9.45 -4.43
N PHE A 129 -8.62 -8.96 -4.89
CA PHE A 129 -9.28 -7.79 -4.28
C PHE A 129 -9.67 -8.06 -2.82
N PHE A 130 -10.37 -9.16 -2.55
CA PHE A 130 -10.83 -9.44 -1.19
C PHE A 130 -9.68 -9.76 -0.23
N CYS A 131 -8.68 -10.53 -0.67
CA CYS A 131 -7.48 -10.78 0.13
C CYS A 131 -6.68 -9.49 0.37
N PHE A 132 -6.61 -8.60 -0.62
CA PHE A 132 -5.94 -7.31 -0.46
C PHE A 132 -6.66 -6.41 0.55
N VAL A 133 -7.99 -6.34 0.50
CA VAL A 133 -8.81 -5.60 1.48
C VAL A 133 -8.62 -6.15 2.89
N GLU A 134 -8.71 -7.48 3.05
CA GLU A 134 -8.54 -8.14 4.34
C GLU A 134 -7.14 -7.88 4.91
N LEU A 135 -6.09 -8.08 4.09
CA LEU A 135 -4.71 -7.82 4.49
C LEU A 135 -4.53 -6.37 4.93
N LEU A 136 -4.96 -5.41 4.12
CA LEU A 136 -4.83 -3.99 4.43
C LEU A 136 -5.66 -3.56 5.64
N SER A 137 -6.74 -4.27 5.98
CA SER A 137 -7.54 -3.95 7.17
C SER A 137 -6.69 -3.98 8.45
N GLY A 138 -5.78 -4.96 8.56
CA GLY A 138 -4.85 -5.09 9.68
C GLY A 138 -3.70 -4.06 9.70
N PHE A 139 -3.46 -3.38 8.57
CA PHE A 139 -2.42 -2.34 8.44
C PHE A 139 -3.00 -0.95 8.18
N ARG A 140 -4.32 -0.80 8.20
CA ARG A 140 -5.07 0.40 7.77
C ARG A 140 -4.54 1.68 8.39
N ASP A 141 -4.25 1.65 9.68
CA ASP A 141 -3.82 2.82 10.43
C ASP A 141 -2.43 3.31 10.00
N ASN A 142 -1.59 2.45 9.42
CA ASN A 142 -0.29 2.83 8.84
C ASN A 142 -0.43 3.64 7.55
N PHE A 143 -1.58 3.57 6.85
CA PHE A 143 -1.82 4.29 5.60
C PHE A 143 -2.65 5.57 5.80
N CYS A 144 -3.27 5.73 6.96
CA CYS A 144 -4.06 6.92 7.26
C CYS A 144 -3.14 8.06 7.71
N LYS A 145 -2.85 9.02 6.82
CA LYS A 145 -1.99 10.19 7.12
C LYS A 145 -2.40 10.95 8.38
N GLN A 146 -3.69 10.97 8.70
CA GLN A 146 -4.22 11.62 9.91
C GLN A 146 -3.77 10.92 11.21
N LEU A 147 -3.47 9.63 11.12
CA LEU A 147 -3.02 8.80 12.22
C LEU A 147 -1.49 8.72 12.32
N ASP A 148 -0.71 9.34 11.42
CA ASP A 148 0.75 9.23 11.44
C ASP A 148 1.37 9.56 12.81
N ASN A 149 0.79 10.52 13.54
CA ASN A 149 1.22 10.95 14.88
C ASN A 149 0.46 10.26 16.04
N SER A 150 -0.43 9.33 15.73
CA SER A 150 -1.26 8.59 16.68
C SER A 150 -0.54 7.35 17.22
N VAL A 151 -1.01 6.87 18.38
CA VAL A 151 -0.58 5.61 19.00
C VAL A 151 -0.90 4.37 18.17
N VAL A 152 -1.74 4.50 17.14
CA VAL A 152 -2.06 3.40 16.21
C VAL A 152 -1.42 3.55 14.82
N GLY A 153 -0.82 4.70 14.52
CA GLY A 153 -0.27 4.97 13.19
C GLY A 153 1.13 4.43 12.97
N ILE A 154 1.67 4.74 11.78
CA ILE A 154 2.97 4.23 11.34
C ILE A 154 4.13 4.54 12.30
N ARG A 155 4.14 5.71 12.94
CA ARG A 155 5.19 6.06 13.93
C ARG A 155 5.15 5.16 15.16
N SER A 156 3.96 4.76 15.61
CA SER A 156 3.81 3.81 16.70
C SER A 156 4.31 2.42 16.29
N THR A 157 3.94 1.95 15.10
CA THR A 157 4.42 0.67 14.55
C THR A 157 5.96 0.64 14.43
N ILE A 158 6.58 1.74 13.97
CA ILE A 158 8.04 1.89 13.93
C ILE A 158 8.65 1.94 15.34
N THR A 159 7.97 2.58 16.30
CA THR A 159 8.42 2.59 17.70
C THR A 159 8.40 1.19 18.30
N ARG A 160 7.38 0.38 18.01
CA ARG A 160 7.30 -1.03 18.42
C ARG A 160 8.44 -1.86 17.83
N LEU A 161 8.84 -1.61 16.58
CA LEU A 161 10.06 -2.21 16.01
C LEU A 161 11.32 -1.82 16.81
N SER A 162 11.50 -0.53 17.11
CA SER A 162 12.65 -0.04 17.89
C SER A 162 12.69 -0.65 19.30
N GLN A 163 11.54 -0.75 19.97
CA GLN A 163 11.42 -1.41 21.28
C GLN A 163 11.69 -2.92 21.21
N LEU A 164 11.23 -3.60 20.14
CA LEU A 164 11.52 -5.01 19.91
C LEU A 164 13.03 -5.23 19.74
N LEU A 165 13.71 -4.37 18.95
CA LEU A 165 15.16 -4.41 18.83
C LEU A 165 15.84 -4.18 20.18
N LYS A 166 15.42 -3.15 20.94
CA LYS A 166 15.98 -2.87 22.27
C LYS A 166 15.91 -4.07 23.21
N ARG A 167 14.80 -4.81 23.17
CA ARG A 167 14.57 -5.98 24.01
C ARG A 167 15.50 -7.14 23.67
N HIS A 168 15.77 -7.36 22.38
CA HIS A 168 16.53 -8.52 21.91
C HIS A 168 18.02 -8.24 21.68
N ASP A 169 18.40 -6.99 21.41
CA ASP A 169 19.77 -6.55 21.20
C ASP A 169 19.94 -5.07 21.59
N GLU A 170 20.05 -4.80 22.90
CA GLU A 170 20.16 -3.44 23.43
C GLU A 170 21.42 -2.70 22.92
N GLU A 171 22.52 -3.43 22.71
CA GLU A 171 23.76 -2.86 22.17
C GLU A 171 23.54 -2.31 20.76
N LEU A 172 22.95 -3.12 19.87
CA LEU A 172 22.65 -2.69 18.50
C LEU A 172 21.63 -1.54 18.49
N TRP A 173 20.58 -1.63 19.31
CA TRP A 173 19.59 -0.57 19.46
C TRP A 173 20.23 0.75 19.88
N ARG A 174 21.08 0.72 20.93
CA ARG A 174 21.77 1.90 21.44
C ARG A 174 22.72 2.49 20.39
N HIS A 175 23.40 1.65 19.62
CA HIS A 175 24.27 2.11 18.54
C HIS A 175 23.48 2.84 17.44
N LEU A 176 22.33 2.30 17.02
CA LEU A 176 21.51 2.94 15.98
C LEU A 176 20.84 4.23 16.47
N GLU A 177 20.19 4.19 17.63
CA GLU A 177 19.38 5.33 18.13
C GLU A 177 20.22 6.43 18.76
N VAL A 178 21.25 6.07 19.54
CA VAL A 178 22.00 7.03 20.37
C VAL A 178 23.33 7.41 19.74
N VAL A 179 24.12 6.42 19.30
CA VAL A 179 25.50 6.67 18.81
C VAL A 179 25.47 7.23 17.39
N THR A 180 24.85 6.51 16.46
CA THR A 180 24.79 6.89 15.04
C THR A 180 23.58 7.76 14.72
N LYS A 181 22.54 7.78 15.56
CA LYS A 181 21.31 8.56 15.40
C LYS A 181 20.58 8.30 14.08
N VAL A 182 20.61 7.04 13.62
CA VAL A 182 19.86 6.60 12.44
C VAL A 182 18.40 6.41 12.84
N ASN A 183 17.57 7.40 12.51
CA ASN A 183 16.14 7.35 12.80
C ASN A 183 15.47 6.17 12.06
N PRO A 184 14.77 5.26 12.76
CA PRO A 184 14.05 4.14 12.15
C PRO A 184 13.10 4.51 11.01
N GLN A 185 12.54 5.72 11.02
CA GLN A 185 11.65 6.20 9.97
C GLN A 185 12.30 6.23 8.58
N PHE A 186 13.63 6.39 8.49
CA PHE A 186 14.33 6.48 7.20
C PHE A 186 14.57 5.14 6.50
N TYR A 187 14.37 4.02 7.19
CA TYR A 187 14.48 2.68 6.60
C TYR A 187 13.21 1.84 6.83
N ALA A 188 12.67 1.82 8.05
CA ALA A 188 11.58 0.93 8.43
C ALA A 188 10.22 1.38 7.87
N PHE A 189 10.04 2.66 7.53
CA PHE A 189 8.79 3.14 6.96
C PHE A 189 8.42 2.35 5.69
N ARG A 190 9.37 2.21 4.76
CA ARG A 190 9.15 1.46 3.51
C ARG A 190 8.98 -0.03 3.78
N TRP A 191 9.80 -0.59 4.67
CA TRP A 191 9.73 -2.01 5.06
C TRP A 191 8.34 -2.40 5.53
N ILE A 192 7.76 -1.56 6.41
CA ILE A 192 6.47 -1.83 7.05
C ILE A 192 5.31 -1.51 6.11
N THR A 193 5.31 -0.36 5.46
CA THR A 193 4.18 0.07 4.60
C THR A 193 4.06 -0.75 3.32
N LEU A 194 5.15 -1.34 2.85
CA LEU A 194 5.14 -2.21 1.66
C LEU A 194 5.25 -3.70 1.99
N LEU A 195 5.15 -4.08 3.27
CA LEU A 195 5.24 -5.48 3.71
C LEU A 195 6.46 -6.22 3.09
N LEU A 196 7.60 -5.52 3.05
CA LEU A 196 8.90 -6.00 2.54
C LEU A 196 8.98 -6.30 1.03
N THR A 197 7.96 -5.98 0.23
CA THR A 197 7.92 -6.30 -1.22
C THR A 197 9.03 -5.66 -2.04
N GLN A 198 9.64 -4.58 -1.55
CA GLN A 198 10.76 -3.90 -2.21
C GLN A 198 12.13 -4.15 -1.53
N GLU A 199 12.21 -5.00 -0.52
CA GLU A 199 13.50 -5.35 0.12
C GLU A 199 14.11 -6.62 -0.43
N PHE A 200 13.27 -7.50 -0.97
CA PHE A 200 13.65 -8.83 -1.42
C PHE A 200 13.20 -9.05 -2.86
N LYS A 201 13.79 -10.06 -3.52
CA LYS A 201 13.31 -10.49 -4.83
C LYS A 201 11.88 -11.00 -4.72
N PHE A 202 11.13 -10.96 -5.82
CA PHE A 202 9.73 -11.37 -5.83
C PHE A 202 9.50 -12.78 -5.26
N SER A 203 10.33 -13.76 -5.64
CA SER A 203 10.26 -15.14 -5.10
C SER A 203 10.51 -15.21 -3.58
N ASP A 204 11.45 -14.43 -3.09
CA ASP A 204 11.79 -14.35 -1.67
C ASP A 204 10.66 -13.65 -0.89
N CYS A 205 10.02 -12.65 -1.51
CA CYS A 205 8.84 -11.99 -0.96
C CYS A 205 7.67 -12.98 -0.81
N LEU A 206 7.40 -13.83 -1.80
CA LEU A 206 6.36 -14.87 -1.68
C LEU A 206 6.65 -15.81 -0.51
N HIS A 207 7.90 -16.27 -0.38
CA HIS A 207 8.29 -17.14 0.73
C HIS A 207 8.16 -16.46 2.11
N LEU A 208 8.52 -15.18 2.22
CA LEU A 208 8.27 -14.40 3.44
C LEU A 208 6.77 -14.29 3.73
N TRP A 209 5.96 -14.13 2.69
CA TRP A 209 4.52 -13.95 2.81
C TRP A 209 3.79 -15.23 3.25
N ASP A 210 4.28 -16.41 2.89
CA ASP A 210 3.78 -17.68 3.43
C ASP A 210 3.84 -17.68 4.98
N THR A 211 4.95 -17.19 5.54
CA THR A 211 5.10 -17.07 7.00
C THR A 211 4.30 -15.90 7.55
N LEU A 212 4.31 -14.75 6.86
CA LEU A 212 3.58 -13.55 7.27
C LEU A 212 2.08 -13.82 7.46
N LEU A 213 1.47 -14.54 6.51
CA LEU A 213 0.04 -14.83 6.47
C LEU A 213 -0.32 -16.07 7.29
N GLY A 214 0.59 -17.04 7.43
CA GLY A 214 0.36 -18.29 8.14
C GLY A 214 0.61 -18.25 9.66
N ASP A 215 1.21 -17.19 10.19
CA ASP A 215 1.54 -17.11 11.63
C ASP A 215 0.31 -16.79 12.49
N LEU A 216 0.10 -17.59 13.54
CA LEU A 216 -1.01 -17.45 14.49
C LEU A 216 -1.00 -16.13 15.28
N GLU A 217 0.17 -15.48 15.40
CA GLU A 217 0.28 -14.16 16.05
C GLU A 217 -0.15 -13.00 15.13
N GLY A 218 -0.45 -13.30 13.87
CA GLY A 218 -0.97 -12.39 12.87
C GLY A 218 0.09 -11.60 12.08
N PRO A 219 -0.29 -11.04 10.92
CA PRO A 219 0.67 -10.46 9.97
C PRO A 219 1.51 -9.32 10.54
N GLN A 220 0.90 -8.41 11.30
CA GLN A 220 1.63 -7.24 11.83
C GLN A 220 2.70 -7.65 12.85
N ALA A 221 2.41 -8.61 13.70
CA ALA A 221 3.36 -9.11 14.69
C ALA A 221 4.54 -9.80 14.02
N THR A 222 4.24 -10.66 13.04
CA THR A 222 5.23 -11.40 12.26
C THR A 222 6.12 -10.46 11.44
N LEU A 223 5.54 -9.44 10.79
CA LEU A 223 6.28 -8.43 10.05
C LEU A 223 7.32 -7.73 10.94
N LEU A 224 6.92 -7.29 12.14
CA LEU A 224 7.84 -6.62 13.06
C LEU A 224 8.98 -7.54 13.51
N ARG A 225 8.71 -8.84 13.71
CA ARG A 225 9.76 -9.83 14.01
C ARG A 225 10.72 -10.00 12.83
N ILE A 226 10.22 -10.08 11.60
CA ILE A 226 11.05 -10.17 10.40
C ILE A 226 11.92 -8.91 10.26
N CYS A 227 11.34 -7.71 10.38
CA CYS A 227 12.09 -6.45 10.36
C CYS A 227 13.17 -6.37 11.45
N CYS A 228 12.88 -6.86 12.66
CA CYS A 228 13.87 -6.90 13.75
C CYS A 228 14.98 -7.92 13.46
N ALA A 229 14.62 -9.10 12.95
CA ALA A 229 15.57 -10.11 12.52
C ALA A 229 16.49 -9.61 11.40
N MET A 230 15.97 -8.79 10.47
CA MET A 230 16.76 -8.13 9.44
C MET A 230 17.86 -7.26 10.06
N LEU A 231 17.56 -6.48 11.11
CA LEU A 231 18.56 -5.66 11.80
C LEU A 231 19.62 -6.51 12.51
N ILE A 232 19.18 -7.55 13.24
CA ILE A 232 20.07 -8.46 13.97
C ILE A 232 21.00 -9.22 13.02
N LEU A 233 20.51 -9.62 11.86
CA LEU A 233 21.31 -10.37 10.89
C LEU A 233 22.51 -9.56 10.36
N VAL A 234 22.33 -8.26 10.16
CA VAL A 234 23.42 -7.36 9.69
C VAL A 234 24.13 -6.62 10.84
N ARG A 235 23.86 -7.01 12.10
CA ARG A 235 24.39 -6.39 13.33
C ARG A 235 25.87 -6.01 13.25
N ARG A 236 26.74 -6.95 12.85
CA ARG A 236 28.20 -6.72 12.81
C ARG A 236 28.58 -5.53 11.92
N ARG A 237 27.88 -5.39 10.79
CA ARG A 237 28.10 -4.28 9.84
C ARG A 237 27.55 -2.96 10.40
N LEU A 238 26.41 -3.02 11.09
CA LEU A 238 25.79 -1.83 11.70
C LEU A 238 26.63 -1.27 12.85
N LEU A 239 27.15 -2.13 13.72
CA LEU A 239 28.01 -1.71 14.84
C LEU A 239 29.35 -1.12 14.37
N ALA A 240 29.88 -1.60 13.24
CA ALA A 240 31.10 -1.07 12.64
C ALA A 240 30.87 0.21 11.81
N GLY A 241 29.64 0.47 11.37
CA GLY A 241 29.28 1.57 10.49
C GLY A 241 28.93 2.87 11.22
N ASP A 242 29.11 3.98 10.52
CA ASP A 242 28.63 5.31 10.91
C ASP A 242 27.19 5.55 10.39
N PHE A 243 26.66 6.76 10.61
CA PHE A 243 25.31 7.13 10.16
C PHE A 243 25.08 6.83 8.67
N THR A 244 26.01 7.26 7.80
CA THR A 244 25.86 7.15 6.35
C THR A 244 25.94 5.70 5.89
N ALA A 245 26.93 4.95 6.40
CA ALA A 245 27.09 3.54 6.07
C ALA A 245 25.89 2.70 6.52
N ASN A 246 25.37 2.97 7.73
CA ASN A 246 24.22 2.27 8.28
C ASN A 246 22.94 2.59 7.51
N LEU A 247 22.69 3.86 7.23
CA LEU A 247 21.51 4.26 6.47
C LEU A 247 21.51 3.64 5.07
N LYS A 248 22.66 3.68 4.37
CA LYS A 248 22.80 3.07 3.05
C LYS A 248 22.59 1.55 3.10
N LEU A 249 23.12 0.88 4.12
CA LEU A 249 22.93 -0.56 4.32
C LEU A 249 21.46 -0.93 4.51
N LEU A 250 20.71 -0.13 5.27
CA LEU A 250 19.31 -0.41 5.58
C LEU A 250 18.36 -0.01 4.44
N GLN A 251 18.71 1.02 3.65
CA GLN A 251 17.94 1.40 2.47
C GLN A 251 18.20 0.48 1.26
N SER A 252 19.32 -0.24 1.25
CA SER A 252 19.68 -1.22 0.23
C SER A 252 20.12 -2.51 0.90
N TYR A 253 19.13 -3.23 1.44
CA TYR A 253 19.36 -4.41 2.26
C TYR A 253 20.09 -5.50 1.45
N PRO A 254 21.11 -6.18 2.02
CA PRO A 254 21.90 -7.15 1.28
C PRO A 254 21.10 -8.43 0.99
N PRO A 255 21.41 -9.14 -0.10
CA PRO A 255 20.86 -10.46 -0.36
C PRO A 255 21.03 -11.39 0.84
N THR A 256 19.96 -12.08 1.22
CA THR A 256 19.86 -12.80 2.48
C THR A 256 19.18 -14.13 2.24
N ASN A 257 19.62 -15.17 2.95
CA ASN A 257 18.91 -16.45 2.97
C ASN A 257 17.62 -16.32 3.81
N ILE A 258 16.47 -16.51 3.17
CA ILE A 258 15.16 -16.29 3.76
C ILE A 258 14.86 -17.29 4.89
N ASP A 259 15.23 -18.57 4.74
CA ASP A 259 15.05 -19.57 5.80
C ASP A 259 15.78 -19.17 7.09
N HIS A 260 17.01 -18.70 6.96
CA HIS A 260 17.80 -18.26 8.10
C HIS A 260 17.22 -16.98 8.72
N LEU A 261 16.74 -16.04 7.91
CA LEU A 261 16.06 -14.83 8.39
C LEU A 261 14.79 -15.20 9.18
N LEU A 262 13.96 -16.08 8.65
CA LEU A 262 12.73 -16.56 9.28
C LEU A 262 13.03 -17.35 10.56
N HIS A 263 14.10 -18.14 10.59
CA HIS A 263 14.57 -18.82 11.81
C HIS A 263 14.93 -17.83 12.91
N ILE A 264 15.66 -16.74 12.58
CA ILE A 264 15.95 -15.68 13.55
C ILE A 264 14.66 -15.01 13.99
N ALA A 265 13.78 -14.64 13.07
CA ALA A 265 12.50 -13.99 13.38
C ALA A 265 11.64 -14.84 14.33
N ASN A 266 11.59 -16.15 14.14
CA ASN A 266 10.88 -17.07 15.03
C ASN A 266 11.47 -17.13 16.45
N LYS A 267 12.78 -16.93 16.61
CA LYS A 267 13.41 -16.82 17.95
C LYS A 267 13.05 -15.53 18.69
N LEU A 268 12.51 -14.53 17.98
CA LEU A 268 12.05 -13.27 18.56
C LEU A 268 10.58 -13.33 19.02
N ARG A 269 9.95 -14.52 19.03
CA ARG A 269 8.60 -14.71 19.57
C ARG A 269 8.56 -14.35 21.06
N GLY A 270 7.41 -13.82 21.47
CA GLY A 270 7.17 -13.28 22.80
C GLY A 270 6.20 -12.11 22.74
N PRO A 271 5.68 -11.64 23.89
CA PRO A 271 4.73 -10.54 23.91
C PRO A 271 5.37 -9.30 23.28
N LEU A 272 4.77 -8.77 22.21
CA LEU A 272 5.22 -7.51 21.62
C LEU A 272 5.11 -6.39 22.64
N PRO A 273 6.08 -5.46 22.68
CA PRO A 273 5.93 -4.28 23.52
C PRO A 273 4.69 -3.48 23.05
N TYR A 274 3.92 -3.01 24.04
CA TYR A 274 2.69 -2.23 23.88
C TYR A 274 2.99 -0.85 23.28
#